data_AF-A0A7C3SJ38-F1
#
_entry.id   AF-A0A7C3SJ38-F1
#
_cell.length_a   1.000
_cell.length_b   1.000
_cell.length_c   1.000
_cell.angle_alpha   90.00
_cell.angle_beta   90.00
_cell.angle_gamma   90.00
#
_symmetry.space_group_name_H-M   'P 1'
#
loop_
_entity.id
_entity.type
_entity.pdbx_description
1 polymer ?
#
loop_
_entity_poly.entity_id
_entity_poly.type
_entity_poly.pdbx_seq_one_letter_code
_entity_poly.pdbx_strand_id
1 'polypeptide(L)'
;MSTGFASWLGLLAVGLAAGIFLTLAAIRAFGTVHRLGKDTAVLQLPLRTSLEVRWLRDPDGLYIYEAEEVLDKITRLSRLLDFQWLLPYAKKYRISYIGLKDSASGYWKPGSLACSTLDFSPQGGYKVFLNPGLSLEETARRLSQELGVELQPAEVHKYLFLHEIGHTSEAGNICFISAAINSALSGGRRTHRRRKELQLLRQQVEKYADQFAVAELLKHRNRRGIP
;
A
#
# COMPACT_ATOMS: atom_id res chain seq x y z
N MET A 1 17.12 -9.14 60.99
CA MET A 1 16.25 -8.83 59.83
C MET A 1 16.79 -9.45 58.53
N SER A 2 17.19 -10.74 58.49
CA SER A 2 17.91 -11.31 57.33
C SER A 2 17.21 -12.47 56.61
N THR A 3 16.30 -13.20 57.27
CA THR A 3 15.67 -14.40 56.70
C THR A 3 14.44 -14.08 55.84
N GLY A 4 13.63 -13.09 56.23
CA GLY A 4 12.41 -12.71 55.50
C GLY A 4 12.65 -12.00 54.17
N PHE A 5 13.77 -11.30 54.03
CA PHE A 5 14.13 -10.62 52.79
C PHE A 5 14.67 -11.61 51.73
N ALA A 6 15.47 -12.59 52.17
CA ALA A 6 15.98 -13.65 51.30
C ALA A 6 14.86 -14.56 50.78
N SER A 7 13.86 -14.90 51.62
CA SER A 7 12.71 -15.69 51.18
C SER A 7 11.81 -14.93 50.21
N TRP A 8 11.63 -13.62 50.39
CA TRP A 8 10.90 -12.78 49.45
C TRP A 8 11.58 -12.69 48.09
N LEU A 9 12.91 -12.49 48.06
CA LEU A 9 13.69 -12.52 46.82
C LEU A 9 13.64 -13.88 46.13
N GLY A 10 13.67 -14.98 46.89
CA GLY A 10 13.54 -16.34 46.36
C GLY A 10 12.19 -16.57 45.69
N LEU A 11 11.08 -16.16 46.32
CA LEU A 11 9.74 -16.25 45.74
C LEU A 11 9.60 -15.38 44.50
N LEU A 12 10.20 -14.19 44.49
CA LEU A 12 10.19 -13.28 43.34
C LEU A 12 10.97 -13.86 42.16
N ALA A 13 12.13 -14.49 42.42
CA ALA A 13 12.90 -15.19 41.40
C ALA A 13 12.15 -16.39 40.80
N VAL A 14 11.47 -17.18 41.64
CA VAL A 14 10.63 -18.30 41.17
C VAL A 14 9.45 -17.79 40.35
N GLY A 15 8.79 -16.71 40.79
CA GLY A 15 7.70 -16.07 40.03
C GLY A 15 8.15 -15.54 38.68
N LEU A 16 9.32 -14.87 38.62
CA LEU A 16 9.92 -14.42 37.37
C LEU A 16 10.29 -15.58 36.44
N ALA A 17 10.92 -16.62 36.97
CA ALA A 17 11.29 -17.80 36.19
C ALA A 17 10.06 -18.52 35.63
N ALA A 18 9.01 -18.70 36.43
CA ALA A 18 7.74 -19.26 35.99
C ALA A 18 7.07 -18.37 34.93
N GLY A 19 7.09 -17.05 35.09
CA GLY A 19 6.56 -16.10 34.12
C GLY A 19 7.28 -16.13 32.78
N ILE A 20 8.62 -16.16 32.79
CA ILE A 20 9.43 -16.31 31.57
C ILE A 20 9.13 -17.66 30.89
N PHE A 21 9.11 -18.74 31.67
CA PHE A 21 8.83 -20.09 31.15
C PHE A 21 7.44 -20.18 30.50
N LEU A 22 6.39 -19.67 31.16
CA LEU A 22 5.03 -19.64 30.63
C LEU A 22 4.94 -18.77 29.37
N THR A 23 5.65 -17.64 29.32
CA THR A 23 5.70 -16.78 28.14
C THR A 23 6.35 -17.50 26.96
N LEU A 24 7.49 -18.15 27.17
CA LEU A 24 8.18 -18.94 26.13
C LEU A 24 7.32 -20.12 25.65
N ALA A 25 6.65 -20.82 26.58
CA ALA A 25 5.73 -21.90 26.25
C ALA A 25 4.53 -21.40 25.42
N ALA A 26 3.97 -20.23 25.76
CA ALA A 26 2.87 -19.62 25.02
C ALA A 26 3.30 -19.14 23.63
N ILE A 27 4.49 -18.54 23.48
CA ILE A 27 5.07 -18.19 22.16
C ILE A 27 5.27 -19.45 21.32
N ARG A 28 5.73 -20.55 21.91
CA ARG A 28 5.94 -21.81 21.20
C ARG A 28 4.64 -22.50 20.79
N ALA A 29 3.60 -22.44 21.64
CA ALA A 29 2.32 -23.09 21.40
C ALA A 29 1.40 -22.29 20.48
N PHE A 30 1.42 -20.96 20.56
CA PHE A 30 0.46 -20.08 19.87
C PHE A 30 1.12 -19.04 18.95
N GLY A 31 2.44 -18.91 18.99
CA GLY A 31 3.14 -17.97 18.12
C GLY A 31 3.15 -18.47 16.68
N THR A 32 2.63 -17.66 15.77
CA THR A 32 2.74 -17.90 14.34
C THR A 32 3.82 -17.03 13.75
N VAL A 33 4.71 -17.64 12.95
CA VAL A 33 5.72 -16.90 12.20
C VAL A 33 5.17 -16.69 10.79
N HIS A 34 4.95 -15.42 10.44
CA HIS A 34 4.61 -15.03 9.09
C HIS A 34 5.83 -14.40 8.42
N ARG A 35 6.30 -15.02 7.34
CA ARG A 35 7.32 -14.39 6.50
C ARG A 35 6.66 -13.28 5.68
N LEU A 36 7.04 -12.03 5.93
CA LEU A 36 6.59 -10.88 5.12
C LEU A 36 7.51 -10.64 3.91
N GLY A 37 8.64 -11.34 3.85
CA GLY A 37 9.60 -11.28 2.77
C GLY A 37 10.78 -12.21 3.01
N LYS A 38 11.86 -12.05 2.25
CA LYS A 38 13.06 -12.87 2.38
C LYS A 38 13.75 -12.68 3.74
N ASP A 39 13.71 -11.45 4.27
CA ASP A 39 14.49 -11.01 5.44
C ASP A 39 13.66 -10.41 6.57
N THR A 40 12.35 -10.44 6.43
CA THR A 40 11.43 -9.95 7.46
C THR A 40 10.52 -11.09 7.87
N ALA A 41 10.62 -11.46 9.14
CA ALA A 41 9.69 -12.36 9.78
C ALA A 41 8.89 -11.56 10.82
N VAL A 42 7.58 -11.74 10.79
CA VAL A 42 6.70 -11.26 11.86
C VAL A 42 6.38 -12.44 12.75
N LEU A 43 6.81 -12.35 13.99
CA LEU A 43 6.40 -13.25 15.05
C LEU A 43 5.14 -12.66 15.67
N GLN A 44 3.98 -13.28 15.42
CA GLN A 44 2.78 -12.97 16.20
C GLN A 44 2.90 -13.63 17.57
N LEU A 45 2.83 -12.82 18.61
CA LEU A 45 2.88 -13.27 19.99
C LEU A 45 1.44 -13.42 20.54
N PRO A 46 1.24 -14.22 21.60
CA PRO A 46 -0.01 -14.21 22.35
C PRO A 46 -0.36 -12.78 22.80
N LEU A 47 -1.65 -12.42 22.79
CA LEU A 47 -2.18 -11.07 23.09
C LEU A 47 -2.08 -10.02 21.96
N ARG A 48 -2.03 -10.46 20.69
CA ARG A 48 -2.04 -9.59 19.49
C ARG A 48 -0.84 -8.63 19.39
N THR A 49 0.23 -8.87 20.14
CA THR A 49 1.50 -8.18 19.93
C THR A 49 2.24 -8.84 18.78
N SER A 50 2.95 -8.05 17.98
CA SER A 50 3.75 -8.56 16.88
C SER A 50 5.17 -8.02 17.01
N LEU A 51 6.15 -8.91 16.82
CA LEU A 51 7.57 -8.56 16.79
C LEU A 51 8.04 -8.72 15.35
N GLU A 52 8.50 -7.62 14.75
CA GLU A 52 9.18 -7.66 13.47
C GLU A 52 10.66 -7.97 13.70
N VAL A 53 11.11 -9.11 13.17
CA VAL A 53 12.52 -9.49 13.16
C VAL A 53 13.04 -9.26 11.76
N ARG A 54 13.97 -8.31 11.64
CA ARG A 54 14.70 -8.04 10.40
C ARG A 54 16.10 -8.64 10.53
N TRP A 55 16.45 -9.56 9.64
CA TRP A 55 17.79 -10.11 9.63
C TRP A 55 18.77 -9.00 9.22
N LEU A 56 19.74 -8.69 10.08
CA LEU A 56 20.79 -7.71 9.78
C LEU A 56 21.61 -8.24 8.61
N ARG A 57 21.44 -7.59 7.47
CA ARG A 57 22.30 -7.75 6.30
C ARG A 57 23.42 -6.73 6.39
N ASP A 58 24.54 -7.07 5.79
CA ASP A 58 25.64 -6.14 5.58
C ASP A 58 25.08 -4.88 4.88
N PRO A 59 25.10 -3.70 5.52
CA PRO A 59 24.36 -2.52 5.05
C PRO A 59 24.88 -2.00 3.70
N ASP A 60 26.11 -2.34 3.34
CA ASP A 60 26.79 -1.86 2.14
C ASP A 60 26.85 -2.92 1.01
N GLY A 61 26.20 -4.07 1.19
CA GLY A 61 26.23 -5.18 0.23
C GLY A 61 24.86 -5.51 -0.39
N LEU A 62 24.88 -5.92 -1.66
CA LEU A 62 23.72 -6.52 -2.34
C LEU A 62 24.08 -7.93 -2.80
N TYR A 63 23.30 -8.93 -2.39
CA TYR A 63 23.48 -10.27 -2.92
C TYR A 63 23.14 -10.31 -4.41
N ILE A 64 24.00 -10.90 -5.23
CA ILE A 64 23.84 -10.90 -6.70
C ILE A 64 22.50 -11.50 -7.14
N TYR A 65 22.07 -12.60 -6.50
CA TYR A 65 20.78 -13.23 -6.81
C TYR A 65 19.57 -12.31 -6.51
N GLU A 66 19.71 -11.35 -5.60
CA GLU A 66 18.70 -10.32 -5.35
C GLU A 66 18.83 -9.15 -6.29
N ALA A 67 20.06 -8.79 -6.66
CA ALA A 67 20.30 -7.79 -7.68
C ALA A 67 19.57 -8.17 -8.97
N GLU A 68 19.64 -9.44 -9.39
CA GLU A 68 18.93 -9.93 -10.57
C GLU A 68 17.41 -9.80 -10.42
N GLU A 69 16.83 -10.25 -9.30
CA GLU A 69 15.38 -10.17 -9.06
C GLU A 69 14.90 -8.71 -8.98
N VAL A 70 15.66 -7.84 -8.33
CA VAL A 70 15.35 -6.41 -8.24
C VAL A 70 15.48 -5.74 -9.59
N LEU A 71 16.52 -6.05 -10.37
CA LEU A 71 16.75 -5.48 -11.69
C LEU A 71 15.63 -5.87 -12.66
N ASP A 72 15.17 -7.13 -12.64
CA ASP A 72 14.02 -7.55 -13.45
C ASP A 72 12.75 -6.79 -13.08
N LYS A 73 12.47 -6.61 -11.79
CA LYS A 73 11.32 -5.81 -11.32
C LYS A 73 11.41 -4.35 -11.76
N ILE A 74 12.58 -3.73 -11.60
CA ILE A 74 12.83 -2.34 -12.04
C ILE A 74 12.63 -2.25 -13.55
N THR A 75 13.19 -3.18 -14.32
CA THR A 75 13.09 -3.21 -15.79
C THR A 75 11.65 -3.35 -16.27
N ARG A 76 10.83 -4.16 -15.59
CA ARG A 76 9.41 -4.29 -15.94
C ARG A 76 8.63 -3.01 -15.64
N LEU A 77 8.85 -2.41 -14.47
CA LEU A 77 8.19 -1.17 -14.08
C LEU A 77 8.64 0.03 -14.93
N SER A 78 9.92 0.06 -15.34
CA SER A 78 10.49 1.16 -16.12
C SER A 78 9.90 1.26 -17.53
N ARG A 79 9.26 0.19 -18.01
CA ARG A 79 8.49 0.21 -19.26
C ARG A 79 7.21 1.04 -19.15
N LEU A 80 6.67 1.19 -17.94
CA LEU A 80 5.43 1.92 -17.69
C LEU A 80 5.70 3.33 -17.17
N LEU A 81 6.67 3.48 -16.26
CA LEU A 81 6.93 4.73 -15.55
C LEU A 81 8.43 4.99 -15.36
N ASP A 82 8.80 6.26 -15.51
CA ASP A 82 10.14 6.75 -15.20
C ASP A 82 10.34 6.79 -13.67
N PHE A 83 11.33 6.02 -13.17
CA PHE A 83 11.63 5.92 -11.74
C PHE A 83 12.12 7.24 -11.14
N GLN A 84 12.83 8.08 -11.89
CA GLN A 84 13.30 9.37 -11.39
C GLN A 84 12.11 10.28 -11.06
N TRP A 85 11.03 10.16 -11.84
CA TRP A 85 9.78 10.85 -11.59
C TRP A 85 8.94 10.15 -10.50
N LEU A 86 8.87 8.82 -10.52
CA LEU A 86 8.04 8.00 -9.63
C LEU A 86 8.43 8.12 -8.14
N LEU A 87 9.71 7.98 -7.83
CA LEU A 87 10.20 7.82 -6.46
C LEU A 87 9.90 9.03 -5.56
N PRO A 88 10.05 10.29 -6.00
CA PRO A 88 9.63 11.46 -5.23
C PRO A 88 8.14 11.44 -4.85
N TYR A 89 7.26 11.04 -5.78
CA TYR A 89 5.82 10.90 -5.51
C TYR A 89 5.56 9.76 -4.54
N ALA A 90 6.16 8.59 -4.76
CA ALA A 90 6.01 7.44 -3.88
C ALA A 90 6.37 7.78 -2.43
N LYS A 91 7.49 8.48 -2.21
CA LYS A 91 7.91 8.95 -0.89
C LYS A 91 6.93 9.97 -0.31
N LYS A 92 6.55 11.00 -1.08
CA LYS A 92 5.68 12.09 -0.62
C LYS A 92 4.30 11.58 -0.18
N TYR A 93 3.74 10.62 -0.90
CA TYR A 93 2.38 10.10 -0.69
C TYR A 93 2.35 8.74 0.01
N ARG A 94 3.47 8.33 0.63
CA ARG A 94 3.59 7.08 1.42
C ARG A 94 3.14 5.84 0.65
N ILE A 95 3.54 5.75 -0.61
CA ILE A 95 3.35 4.55 -1.42
C ILE A 95 4.44 3.54 -1.01
N SER A 96 4.04 2.47 -0.33
CA SER A 96 4.94 1.44 0.18
C SER A 96 5.23 0.35 -0.85
N TYR A 97 4.38 0.20 -1.86
CA TYR A 97 4.52 -0.82 -2.88
C TYR A 97 3.96 -0.37 -4.22
N ILE A 98 4.67 -0.69 -5.30
CA ILE A 98 4.21 -0.51 -6.67
C ILE A 98 4.33 -1.85 -7.38
N GLY A 99 3.21 -2.35 -7.88
CA GLY A 99 3.13 -3.65 -8.53
C GLY A 99 2.44 -3.60 -9.88
N LEU A 100 2.48 -4.75 -10.54
CA LEU A 100 1.72 -4.99 -11.75
C LEU A 100 0.53 -5.89 -11.42
N LYS A 101 -0.61 -5.61 -12.04
CA LYS A 101 -1.80 -6.44 -11.92
C LYS A 101 -2.49 -6.53 -13.27
N ASP A 102 -2.48 -7.73 -13.84
CA ASP A 102 -3.18 -7.99 -15.09
C ASP A 102 -4.68 -7.99 -14.83
N SER A 103 -5.42 -7.16 -15.57
CA SER A 103 -6.87 -7.28 -15.62
C SER A 103 -7.21 -8.46 -16.52
N ALA A 104 -7.68 -9.57 -15.92
CA ALA A 104 -8.09 -10.77 -16.63
C ALA A 104 -9.22 -10.58 -17.65
N SER A 105 -9.79 -9.36 -17.77
CA SER A 105 -11.05 -9.16 -18.48
C SER A 105 -11.03 -8.11 -19.59
N GLY A 106 -9.97 -7.30 -19.77
CA GLY A 106 -9.90 -6.28 -20.85
C GLY A 106 -11.02 -5.22 -20.85
N TYR A 107 -12.00 -5.30 -19.94
CA TYR A 107 -13.14 -4.40 -19.88
C TYR A 107 -12.79 -3.12 -19.13
N TRP A 108 -13.25 -1.98 -19.67
CA TRP A 108 -13.21 -0.67 -19.03
C TRP A 108 -14.12 -0.63 -17.79
N LYS A 109 -13.53 -0.85 -16.61
CA LYS A 109 -14.23 -0.85 -15.32
C LYS A 109 -13.37 -0.18 -14.23
N PRO A 110 -13.97 0.39 -13.17
CA PRO A 110 -13.22 0.88 -12.02
C PRO A 110 -12.28 -0.20 -11.47
N GLY A 111 -11.02 0.17 -11.17
CA GLY A 111 -10.01 -0.76 -10.66
C GLY A 111 -9.37 -1.70 -11.69
N SER A 112 -9.72 -1.57 -12.98
CA SER A 112 -9.16 -2.42 -14.07
C SER A 112 -7.94 -1.81 -14.78
N LEU A 113 -7.78 -0.49 -14.71
CA LEU A 113 -6.67 0.25 -15.33
C LEU A 113 -5.49 0.40 -14.35
N ALA A 114 -5.81 0.78 -13.13
CA ALA A 114 -4.96 0.75 -11.96
C ALA A 114 -5.84 0.55 -10.72
N CYS A 115 -5.22 0.22 -9.59
CA CYS A 115 -5.91 0.24 -8.31
C CYS A 115 -4.94 0.48 -7.15
N SER A 116 -5.45 1.08 -6.09
CA SER A 116 -4.76 1.27 -4.83
C SER A 116 -5.40 0.48 -3.70
N THR A 117 -4.58 0.05 -2.74
CA THR A 117 -5.04 -0.62 -1.51
C THR A 117 -4.23 -0.12 -0.33
N LEU A 118 -4.80 -0.14 0.88
CA LEU A 118 -4.04 0.11 2.10
C LEU A 118 -2.99 -0.99 2.31
N ASP A 119 -1.79 -0.60 2.73
CA ASP A 119 -0.79 -1.52 3.22
C ASP A 119 -0.93 -1.73 4.72
N PHE A 120 -1.23 -2.97 5.10
CA PHE A 120 -1.34 -3.38 6.50
C PHE A 120 0.00 -3.88 7.08
N SER A 121 1.10 -3.72 6.35
CA SER A 121 2.45 -3.95 6.88
C SER A 121 2.76 -2.96 8.02
N PRO A 122 3.76 -3.25 8.88
CA PRO A 122 4.17 -2.35 9.95
C PRO A 122 4.58 -0.95 9.46
N GLN A 123 5.06 -0.83 8.21
CA GLN A 123 5.42 0.47 7.61
C GLN A 123 4.18 1.30 7.22
N GLY A 124 3.03 0.65 7.04
CA GLY A 124 1.77 1.26 6.61
C GLY A 124 1.86 1.88 5.22
N GLY A 125 0.87 2.71 4.88
CA GLY A 125 0.83 3.45 3.60
C GLY A 125 -0.08 2.78 2.58
N TYR A 126 0.28 2.91 1.30
CA TYR A 126 -0.56 2.46 0.18
C TYR A 126 0.23 1.64 -0.82
N LYS A 127 -0.43 0.64 -1.38
CA LYS A 127 0.06 -0.13 -2.52
C LYS A 127 -0.66 0.35 -3.76
N VAL A 128 0.09 0.58 -4.84
CA VAL A 128 -0.46 0.92 -6.15
C VAL A 128 -0.16 -0.20 -7.12
N PHE A 129 -1.15 -0.59 -7.92
CA PHE A 129 -1.01 -1.62 -8.94
C PHE A 129 -1.38 -1.04 -10.30
N LEU A 130 -0.51 -1.22 -11.28
CA LEU A 130 -0.72 -0.76 -12.66
C LEU A 130 -0.99 -1.96 -13.56
N ASN A 131 -1.87 -1.78 -14.54
CA ASN A 131 -2.10 -2.79 -15.56
C ASN A 131 -1.12 -2.59 -16.73
N PRO A 132 -0.16 -3.49 -16.98
CA PRO A 132 0.78 -3.35 -18.09
C PRO A 132 0.15 -3.64 -19.47
N GLY A 133 -1.00 -4.32 -19.51
CA GLY A 133 -1.64 -4.79 -20.74
C GLY A 133 -2.64 -3.81 -21.37
N LEU A 134 -2.54 -2.52 -21.08
CA LEU A 134 -3.44 -1.50 -21.62
C LEU A 134 -3.08 -1.14 -23.07
N SER A 135 -4.09 -0.95 -23.92
CA SER A 135 -3.90 -0.23 -25.18
C SER A 135 -3.80 1.25 -24.88
N LEU A 136 -2.59 1.80 -24.93
CA LEU A 136 -2.32 3.17 -24.50
C LEU A 136 -3.07 4.20 -25.36
N GLU A 137 -3.20 3.95 -26.65
CA GLU A 137 -3.92 4.83 -27.58
C GLU A 137 -5.41 4.90 -27.25
N GLU A 138 -6.05 3.75 -27.08
CA GLU A 138 -7.47 3.68 -26.77
C GLU A 138 -7.76 4.20 -25.36
N THR A 139 -6.90 3.87 -24.38
CA THR A 139 -7.02 4.38 -23.01
C THR A 139 -6.84 5.89 -22.97
N ALA A 140 -5.83 6.44 -23.65
CA ALA A 140 -5.60 7.88 -23.74
C ALA A 140 -6.80 8.61 -24.35
N ARG A 141 -7.35 8.09 -25.46
CA ARG A 141 -8.52 8.66 -26.14
C ARG A 141 -9.73 8.71 -25.21
N ARG A 142 -10.03 7.61 -24.51
CA ARG A 142 -11.17 7.54 -23.58
C ARG A 142 -10.99 8.45 -22.38
N LEU A 143 -9.83 8.40 -21.72
CA LEU A 143 -9.56 9.29 -20.59
C LEU A 143 -9.63 10.75 -21.02
N SER A 144 -9.13 11.10 -22.21
CA SER A 144 -9.23 12.47 -22.71
C SER A 144 -10.67 12.94 -22.87
N GLN A 145 -11.55 12.06 -23.36
CA GLN A 145 -12.97 12.34 -23.48
C GLN A 145 -13.67 12.45 -22.12
N GLU A 146 -13.35 11.58 -21.16
CA GLU A 146 -13.94 11.59 -19.82
C GLU A 146 -13.49 12.80 -18.98
N LEU A 147 -12.22 13.19 -19.09
CA LEU A 147 -11.60 14.23 -18.29
C LEU A 147 -11.71 15.63 -18.91
N GLY A 148 -11.96 15.71 -20.23
CA GLY A 148 -11.94 16.96 -20.97
C GLY A 148 -10.53 17.57 -21.12
N VAL A 149 -9.47 16.75 -20.99
CA VAL A 149 -8.07 17.15 -21.13
C VAL A 149 -7.38 16.16 -22.05
N GLU A 150 -6.68 16.64 -23.08
CA GLU A 150 -5.94 15.77 -23.99
C GLU A 150 -4.79 15.07 -23.25
N LEU A 151 -4.83 13.74 -23.22
CA LEU A 151 -3.77 12.86 -22.72
C LEU A 151 -3.08 12.18 -23.88
N GLN A 152 -1.74 12.18 -23.86
CA GLN A 152 -0.95 11.40 -24.81
C GLN A 152 -0.83 9.94 -24.35
N PRO A 153 -0.68 8.96 -25.27
CA PRO A 153 -0.47 7.56 -24.91
C PRO A 153 0.67 7.35 -23.90
N ALA A 154 1.77 8.11 -24.05
CA ALA A 154 2.94 8.07 -23.16
C ALA A 154 2.66 8.59 -21.73
N GLU A 155 1.52 9.22 -21.50
CA GLU A 155 1.14 9.78 -20.20
C GLU A 155 0.14 8.91 -19.44
N VAL A 156 -0.46 7.90 -20.10
CA VAL A 156 -1.52 7.07 -19.53
C VAL A 156 -1.11 6.47 -18.19
N HIS A 157 0.04 5.79 -18.12
CA HIS A 157 0.49 5.20 -16.85
C HIS A 157 0.83 6.24 -15.78
N LYS A 158 1.32 7.43 -16.17
CA LYS A 158 1.59 8.52 -15.22
C LYS A 158 0.29 9.05 -14.64
N TYR A 159 -0.69 9.28 -15.51
CA TYR A 159 -2.03 9.68 -15.11
C TYR A 159 -2.62 8.66 -14.14
N LEU A 160 -2.62 7.37 -14.50
CA LEU A 160 -3.18 6.31 -13.67
C LEU A 160 -2.49 6.23 -12.31
N PHE A 161 -1.15 6.33 -12.27
CA PHE A 161 -0.42 6.34 -11.00
C PHE A 161 -0.80 7.55 -10.13
N LEU A 162 -0.91 8.75 -10.72
CA LEU A 162 -1.33 9.94 -9.98
C LEU A 162 -2.80 9.86 -9.53
N HIS A 163 -3.67 9.27 -10.33
CA HIS A 163 -5.06 9.02 -9.97
C HIS A 163 -5.14 8.10 -8.74
N GLU A 164 -4.35 7.02 -8.71
CA GLU A 164 -4.26 6.16 -7.53
C GLU A 164 -3.68 6.88 -6.30
N ILE A 165 -2.74 7.80 -6.49
CA ILE A 165 -2.29 8.69 -5.40
C ILE A 165 -3.45 9.60 -4.94
N GLY A 166 -4.27 10.10 -5.86
CA GLY A 166 -5.43 10.94 -5.58
C GLY A 166 -6.51 10.26 -4.72
N HIS A 167 -6.48 8.94 -4.61
CA HIS A 167 -7.30 8.18 -3.64
C HIS A 167 -6.75 8.21 -2.21
N THR A 168 -5.50 8.63 -1.99
CA THR A 168 -4.88 8.62 -0.65
C THR A 168 -5.31 9.81 0.20
N SER A 169 -5.31 9.64 1.52
CA SER A 169 -5.58 10.76 2.45
C SER A 169 -4.45 11.80 2.43
N GLU A 170 -3.23 11.39 2.11
CA GLU A 170 -2.04 12.23 1.91
C GLU A 170 -2.19 13.16 0.69
N ALA A 171 -2.99 12.78 -0.30
CA ALA A 171 -3.39 13.65 -1.40
C ALA A 171 -4.55 14.61 -1.04
N GLY A 172 -5.10 14.51 0.18
CA GLY A 172 -6.20 15.36 0.66
C GLY A 172 -7.60 14.77 0.43
N ASN A 173 -7.72 13.51 0.01
CA ASN A 173 -9.01 12.88 -0.25
C ASN A 173 -9.68 12.35 1.03
N ILE A 174 -10.28 13.26 1.79
CA ILE A 174 -10.98 12.96 3.06
C ILE A 174 -12.16 11.98 2.84
N CYS A 175 -12.75 12.01 1.65
CA CYS A 175 -13.86 11.15 1.27
C CYS A 175 -13.47 9.67 1.14
N PHE A 176 -12.19 9.37 0.84
CA PHE A 176 -11.71 7.99 0.67
C PHE A 176 -11.83 7.17 1.96
N ILE A 177 -11.36 7.70 3.09
CA ILE A 177 -11.47 7.02 4.39
C ILE A 177 -12.94 6.80 4.75
N SER A 178 -13.78 7.81 4.52
CA SER A 178 -15.22 7.72 4.77
C SER A 178 -15.89 6.66 3.90
N ALA A 179 -15.48 6.52 2.64
CA ALA A 179 -15.97 5.49 1.72
C ALA A 179 -15.49 4.09 2.14
N ALA A 180 -14.22 3.95 2.53
CA ALA A 180 -13.64 2.70 3.00
C ALA A 180 -14.32 2.19 4.29
N ILE A 181 -14.48 3.07 5.29
CA ILE A 181 -15.17 2.76 6.55
C ILE A 181 -16.62 2.38 6.28
N ASN A 182 -17.35 3.20 5.51
CA ASN A 182 -18.74 2.88 5.16
C ASN A 182 -18.86 1.56 4.41
N SER A 183 -17.89 1.22 3.56
CA SER A 183 -17.83 -0.06 2.86
C SER A 183 -17.67 -1.23 3.84
N ALA A 184 -16.67 -1.16 4.73
CA ALA A 184 -16.36 -2.20 5.71
C ALA A 184 -17.49 -2.45 6.72
N LEU A 185 -18.11 -1.37 7.25
CA LEU A 185 -19.14 -1.47 8.28
C LEU A 185 -20.51 -1.95 7.75
N SER A 186 -20.67 -2.12 6.43
CA SER A 186 -22.00 -2.26 5.84
C SER A 186 -22.49 -3.68 5.55
N GLY A 187 -21.66 -4.72 5.73
CA GLY A 187 -22.07 -6.13 5.84
C GLY A 187 -23.26 -6.61 4.97
N GLY A 188 -23.35 -6.19 3.71
CA GLY A 188 -24.34 -6.67 2.73
C GLY A 188 -25.79 -6.17 2.86
N ARG A 189 -26.25 -5.66 4.01
CA ARG A 189 -27.65 -5.21 4.20
C ARG A 189 -27.77 -3.68 4.22
N ARG A 190 -27.72 -3.04 3.05
CA ARG A 190 -27.98 -1.59 2.90
C ARG A 190 -29.39 -1.28 2.41
N THR A 191 -30.06 -0.36 3.09
CA THR A 191 -31.24 0.33 2.56
C THR A 191 -30.90 1.03 1.23
N HIS A 192 -31.89 1.20 0.35
CA HIS A 192 -31.69 1.87 -0.94
C HIS A 192 -31.03 3.26 -0.79
N ARG A 193 -31.48 4.04 0.21
CA ARG A 193 -30.91 5.35 0.55
C ARG A 193 -29.40 5.28 0.85
N ARG A 194 -28.95 4.38 1.71
CA ARG A 194 -27.52 4.23 2.05
C ARG A 194 -26.66 3.77 0.87
N ARG A 195 -27.23 2.99 -0.07
CA ARG A 195 -26.52 2.62 -1.31
C ARG A 195 -26.29 3.85 -2.18
N LYS A 196 -27.31 4.71 -2.32
CA LYS A 196 -27.23 5.97 -3.07
C LYS A 196 -26.22 6.93 -2.43
N GLU A 197 -26.25 7.09 -1.11
CA GLU A 197 -25.28 7.91 -0.37
C GLU A 197 -23.84 7.43 -0.56
N LEU A 198 -23.59 6.11 -0.48
CA LEU A 198 -22.25 5.58 -0.78
C LEU A 198 -21.87 5.80 -2.25
N GLN A 199 -22.79 5.61 -3.19
CA GLN A 199 -22.49 5.81 -4.61
C GLN A 199 -22.06 7.25 -4.88
N LEU A 200 -22.76 8.23 -4.31
CA LEU A 200 -22.38 9.64 -4.38
C LEU A 200 -21.01 9.89 -3.76
N LEU A 201 -20.74 9.29 -2.60
CA LEU A 201 -19.44 9.42 -1.94
C LEU A 201 -18.31 8.82 -2.80
N ARG A 202 -18.53 7.67 -3.43
CA ARG A 202 -17.58 7.06 -4.37
C ARG A 202 -17.33 7.96 -5.58
N GLN A 203 -18.39 8.52 -6.17
CA GLN A 203 -18.26 9.46 -7.29
C GLN A 203 -17.45 10.70 -6.89
N GLN A 204 -17.62 11.21 -5.67
CA GLN A 204 -16.80 12.31 -5.16
C GLN A 204 -15.33 11.89 -5.02
N VAL A 205 -15.06 10.70 -4.48
CA VAL A 205 -13.70 10.16 -4.35
C VAL A 205 -13.00 10.07 -5.71
N GLU A 206 -13.65 9.48 -6.72
CA GLU A 206 -13.11 9.39 -8.09
C GLU A 206 -12.86 10.79 -8.68
N LYS A 207 -13.82 11.71 -8.54
CA LYS A 207 -13.66 13.08 -9.04
C LYS A 207 -12.47 13.80 -8.39
N TYR A 208 -12.26 13.63 -7.08
CA TYR A 208 -11.10 14.20 -6.40
C TYR A 208 -9.80 13.59 -6.93
N ALA A 209 -9.77 12.28 -7.15
CA ALA A 209 -8.61 11.58 -7.69
C ALA A 209 -8.26 12.06 -9.10
N ASP A 210 -9.25 12.21 -9.98
CA ASP A 210 -9.08 12.75 -11.34
C ASP A 210 -8.56 14.19 -11.32
N GLN A 211 -9.17 15.05 -10.50
CA GLN A 211 -8.73 16.45 -10.37
C GLN A 211 -7.28 16.56 -9.89
N PHE A 212 -6.92 15.75 -8.90
CA PHE A 212 -5.56 15.67 -8.40
C PHE A 212 -4.59 15.20 -9.51
N ALA A 213 -4.94 14.13 -10.22
CA ALA A 213 -4.09 13.56 -11.27
C ALA A 213 -3.85 14.52 -12.43
N VAL A 214 -4.92 15.17 -12.91
CA VAL A 214 -4.83 16.19 -13.97
C VAL A 214 -3.96 17.36 -13.52
N ALA A 215 -4.18 17.88 -12.30
CA ALA A 215 -3.41 19.02 -11.80
C ALA A 215 -1.91 18.70 -11.68
N GLU A 216 -1.55 17.53 -11.17
CA GLU A 216 -0.15 17.11 -11.07
C GLU A 216 0.48 16.82 -12.44
N LEU A 217 -0.28 16.24 -13.38
CA LEU A 217 0.21 15.99 -14.73
C LEU A 217 0.49 17.31 -15.49
N LEU A 218 -0.41 18.29 -15.40
CA LEU A 218 -0.22 19.61 -16.01
C LEU A 218 0.99 20.36 -15.42
N LYS A 219 1.19 20.29 -14.09
CA LYS A 219 2.41 20.83 -13.46
C LYS A 219 3.67 20.20 -14.05
N HIS A 220 3.63 18.90 -14.31
CA HIS A 220 4.75 18.17 -14.87
C HIS A 220 5.02 18.55 -16.34
N ARG A 221 3.97 18.71 -17.16
CA ARG A 221 4.08 19.24 -18.54
C ARG A 221 4.76 20.61 -18.59
N ASN A 222 4.26 21.54 -17.76
CA ASN A 222 4.80 22.90 -17.66
C ASN A 222 6.29 22.93 -17.27
N ARG A 223 6.73 22.04 -16.37
CA ARG A 223 8.14 21.93 -15.98
C ARG A 223 9.05 21.43 -17.11
N ARG A 224 8.49 20.71 -18.09
CA ARG A 224 9.21 20.21 -19.26
C ARG A 224 9.06 21.11 -20.49
N GLY A 225 8.35 22.23 -20.38
CA GLY A 225 8.05 23.10 -21.51
C GLY A 225 7.14 22.48 -22.58
N ILE A 226 6.39 21.43 -22.20
CA ILE A 226 5.39 20.80 -23.06
C ILE A 226 4.05 21.46 -22.72
N PRO A 227 3.34 22.06 -23.68
CA PRO A 227 2.03 22.68 -23.42
C PRO A 227 0.97 21.65 -22.98
#